data_AF-A0A4Q7DYN8-F1
#
_entry.id   AF-A0A4Q7DYN8-F1
#
_cell.length_a   1.000
_cell.length_b   1.000
_cell.length_c   1.000
_cell.angle_alpha   90.00
_cell.angle_beta   90.00
_cell.angle_gamma   90.00
#
_symmetry.space_group_name_H-M   'P 1'
#
loop_
_entity.id
_entity.type
_entity.pdbx_description
1 polymer ?
#
loop_
_entity_poly.entity_id
_entity_poly.type
_entity_poly.pdbx_seq_one_letter_code
_entity_poly.pdbx_strand_id
1 'polypeptide(L)'
;MMIHELYRALVAQGASAQHHQGEVKLQLPKTLNAALKQQLIERKDELKQYLLGLYASAAQASAITPIPRTQEHYPLSSAQQRLWFIDQLQSNTVEYNMSAAFSVCGQFDPALLEQTMQSIVARHEILRTRYIEVAGEGRQIVQTAPSRLVCFHDLSHLDASAQQAQLERLQTEEAAYNFDLATDSLIRVHYTKLSPEQGMLMFNLHHIVSDGYSVALLVEEFSQTYAALAAGQQPELAPLPLHYIDYAQWQQNEARTQYQTQLDYWQQQLENAPEVHTLPLSGLRDAQQHPAQKYTQQLPQTMAEAVANSADTFKLSPFAFLHALLSLVLARHSHSQDIVIGTPVENRLHNELQSLMGFFVNTVPLRVSTEFDTLAAYFEHVKGINQQALANQALPLEQLIEGLQISRTLVHAPLFQILLTVEGTPAQPVSTHFSVADVQLTQQALPVSNSKFDLDINLVFNEQGLALNWVYDSQLFNADYIAMLSAHLTELIRAFVSHDPAALAQQSPQQVDMLSEQERQQLLYDVQSDTLVYDPQLSL
;
A
#
# COMPACT_ATOMS: atom_id res chain seq x y z
N MET A 1 5.03 3.94 15.04
CA MET A 1 4.25 2.78 14.60
C MET A 1 2.95 3.29 13.98
N MET A 2 2.48 2.85 12.81
CA MET A 2 1.08 3.05 12.44
C MET A 2 0.18 2.32 13.43
N ILE A 3 -1.08 2.72 13.58
CA ILE A 3 -1.92 2.09 14.61
C ILE A 3 -2.19 0.61 14.34
N HIS A 4 -2.24 0.21 13.07
CA HIS A 4 -2.33 -1.19 12.64
C HIS A 4 -1.02 -1.96 12.90
N GLU A 5 0.15 -1.33 12.75
CA GLU A 5 1.44 -1.91 13.12
C GLU A 5 1.56 -2.10 14.64
N LEU A 6 0.97 -1.18 15.44
CA LEU A 6 0.96 -1.29 16.92
C LEU A 6 0.14 -2.49 17.29
N TYR A 7 -1.01 -2.61 16.65
CA TYR A 7 -1.82 -3.79 16.79
C TYR A 7 -1.07 -5.06 16.37
N ARG A 8 -0.40 -5.07 15.22
CA ARG A 8 0.41 -6.20 14.73
C ARG A 8 1.48 -6.62 15.73
N ALA A 9 2.27 -5.67 16.24
CA ALA A 9 3.33 -5.93 17.20
C ALA A 9 2.78 -6.42 18.56
N LEU A 10 1.59 -5.96 18.97
CA LEU A 10 0.88 -6.48 20.14
C LEU A 10 0.41 -7.93 19.90
N VAL A 11 -0.20 -8.21 18.75
CA VAL A 11 -0.67 -9.56 18.36
C VAL A 11 0.50 -10.54 18.26
N ALA A 12 1.64 -10.12 17.71
CA ALA A 12 2.86 -10.91 17.66
C ALA A 12 3.38 -11.33 19.05
N GLN A 13 3.10 -10.54 20.10
CA GLN A 13 3.40 -10.92 21.50
C GLN A 13 2.27 -11.70 22.18
N GLY A 14 1.21 -12.04 21.46
CA GLY A 14 0.08 -12.80 21.98
C GLY A 14 -1.07 -11.95 22.53
N ALA A 15 -1.15 -10.66 22.14
CA ALA A 15 -2.36 -9.89 22.40
C ALA A 15 -3.51 -10.37 21.51
N SER A 16 -4.74 -10.27 22.00
CA SER A 16 -5.93 -10.55 21.21
C SER A 16 -7.01 -9.52 21.50
N ALA A 17 -7.61 -8.95 20.45
CA ALA A 17 -8.79 -8.11 20.60
C ALA A 17 -10.08 -8.93 20.48
N GLN A 18 -11.06 -8.60 21.32
CA GLN A 18 -12.42 -9.14 21.28
C GLN A 18 -13.40 -7.98 21.31
N HIS A 19 -14.43 -8.03 20.46
CA HIS A 19 -15.52 -7.08 20.48
C HIS A 19 -16.73 -7.66 21.21
N HIS A 20 -17.33 -6.88 22.09
CA HIS A 20 -18.57 -7.24 22.79
C HIS A 20 -19.44 -5.99 22.99
N GLN A 21 -20.63 -5.97 22.36
CA GLN A 21 -21.65 -4.93 22.55
C GLN A 21 -21.16 -3.47 22.35
N GLY A 22 -20.39 -3.20 21.29
CA GLY A 22 -19.91 -1.84 20.98
C GLY A 22 -18.62 -1.45 21.71
N GLU A 23 -18.06 -2.34 22.53
CA GLU A 23 -16.76 -2.17 23.15
C GLU A 23 -15.75 -3.16 22.58
N VAL A 24 -14.53 -2.70 22.28
CA VAL A 24 -13.41 -3.60 22.01
C VAL A 24 -12.55 -3.74 23.27
N LYS A 25 -12.35 -4.98 23.71
CA LYS A 25 -11.43 -5.36 24.78
C LYS A 25 -10.19 -5.99 24.16
N LEU A 26 -9.04 -5.33 24.38
CA LEU A 26 -7.74 -5.87 24.06
C LEU A 26 -7.22 -6.67 25.25
N GLN A 27 -7.11 -7.98 25.11
CA GLN A 27 -6.41 -8.85 26.05
C GLN A 27 -4.92 -8.83 25.74
N LEU A 28 -4.11 -8.57 26.77
CA LEU A 28 -2.65 -8.51 26.64
C LEU A 28 -2.01 -9.74 27.30
N PRO A 29 -0.88 -10.21 26.76
CA PRO A 29 -0.08 -11.25 27.40
C PRO A 29 0.45 -10.78 28.77
N LYS A 30 0.76 -11.72 29.67
CA LYS A 30 1.34 -11.41 30.99
C LYS A 30 2.70 -10.71 30.89
N THR A 31 3.43 -11.00 29.82
CA THR A 31 4.74 -10.42 29.51
C THR A 31 4.60 -9.66 28.21
N LEU A 32 4.69 -8.33 28.29
CA LEU A 32 4.74 -7.44 27.13
C LEU A 32 6.05 -6.66 27.19
N ASN A 33 6.70 -6.50 26.04
CA ASN A 33 7.90 -5.67 25.92
C ASN A 33 7.63 -4.24 26.45
N ALA A 34 8.59 -3.68 27.19
CA ALA A 34 8.46 -2.38 27.84
C ALA A 34 8.20 -1.22 26.85
N ALA A 35 8.85 -1.23 25.69
CA ALA A 35 8.65 -0.24 24.63
C ALA A 35 7.23 -0.35 24.03
N LEU A 36 6.76 -1.56 23.79
CA LEU A 36 5.38 -1.83 23.33
C LEU A 36 4.33 -1.40 24.35
N LYS A 37 4.61 -1.63 25.64
CA LYS A 37 3.74 -1.18 26.74
C LYS A 37 3.65 0.34 26.79
N GLN A 38 4.76 1.04 26.58
CA GLN A 38 4.81 2.50 26.56
C GLN A 38 4.02 3.06 25.37
N GLN A 39 4.22 2.51 24.16
CA GLN A 39 3.47 2.87 22.95
C GLN A 39 1.97 2.63 23.11
N LEU A 40 1.57 1.50 23.72
CA LEU A 40 0.17 1.21 24.01
C LEU A 40 -0.45 2.24 24.97
N ILE A 41 0.29 2.70 25.97
CA ILE A 41 -0.19 3.73 26.92
C ILE A 41 -0.38 5.06 26.20
N GLU A 42 0.60 5.47 25.39
CA GLU A 42 0.61 6.75 24.66
C GLU A 42 -0.51 6.84 23.62
N ARG A 43 -0.82 5.72 22.96
CA ARG A 43 -1.72 5.68 21.79
C ARG A 43 -2.96 4.83 22.00
N LYS A 44 -3.36 4.67 23.27
CA LYS A 44 -4.50 3.83 23.67
C LYS A 44 -5.81 4.20 22.96
N ASP A 45 -6.10 5.49 22.85
CA ASP A 45 -7.36 5.97 22.27
C ASP A 45 -7.39 5.81 20.75
N GLU A 46 -6.25 6.06 20.09
CA GLU A 46 -6.09 5.77 18.65
C GLU A 46 -6.25 4.28 18.38
N LEU A 47 -5.63 3.41 19.20
CA LEU A 47 -5.73 1.96 19.06
C LEU A 47 -7.16 1.50 19.30
N LYS A 48 -7.84 2.08 20.30
CA LYS A 48 -9.24 1.80 20.56
C LYS A 48 -10.11 2.19 19.36
N GLN A 49 -9.91 3.36 18.77
CA GLN A 49 -10.68 3.80 17.59
C GLN A 49 -10.40 2.93 16.37
N TYR A 50 -9.14 2.61 16.12
CA TYR A 50 -8.73 1.67 15.07
C TYR A 50 -9.42 0.32 15.23
N LEU A 51 -9.34 -0.27 16.44
CA LEU A 51 -9.97 -1.54 16.73
C LEU A 51 -11.49 -1.45 16.67
N LEU A 52 -12.11 -0.36 17.12
CA LEU A 52 -13.55 -0.16 16.99
C LEU A 52 -13.98 -0.14 15.51
N GLY A 53 -13.23 0.53 14.63
CA GLY A 53 -13.48 0.48 13.19
C GLY A 53 -13.29 -0.92 12.61
N LEU A 54 -12.16 -1.56 12.94
CA LEU A 54 -11.79 -2.89 12.46
C LEU A 54 -12.83 -3.96 12.87
N TYR A 55 -13.29 -3.92 14.12
CA TYR A 55 -14.20 -4.90 14.69
C TYR A 55 -15.68 -4.53 14.63
N ALA A 56 -16.05 -3.29 14.29
CA ALA A 56 -17.45 -2.97 13.97
C ALA A 56 -17.93 -3.80 12.77
N SER A 57 -17.05 -4.01 11.79
CA SER A 57 -17.27 -4.87 10.64
C SER A 57 -17.19 -6.37 11.01
N ALA A 58 -16.19 -6.77 11.79
CA ALA A 58 -15.97 -8.18 12.18
C ALA A 58 -17.00 -8.74 13.19
N ALA A 59 -17.64 -7.89 14.01
CA ALA A 59 -18.57 -8.32 15.06
C ALA A 59 -19.82 -9.05 14.56
N GLN A 60 -20.10 -8.96 13.26
CA GLN A 60 -21.21 -9.65 12.59
C GLN A 60 -20.75 -10.85 11.76
N ALA A 61 -19.44 -11.07 11.62
CA ALA A 61 -18.89 -12.10 10.75
C ALA A 61 -18.68 -13.42 11.53
N SER A 62 -18.96 -14.55 10.88
CA SER A 62 -18.76 -15.87 11.50
C SER A 62 -17.27 -16.20 11.70
N ALA A 63 -16.95 -17.15 12.57
CA ALA A 63 -15.57 -17.58 12.77
C ALA A 63 -15.02 -18.34 11.54
N ILE A 64 -13.76 -18.09 11.21
CA ILE A 64 -13.05 -18.82 10.16
C ILE A 64 -12.59 -20.17 10.72
N THR A 65 -13.01 -21.27 10.09
CA THR A 65 -12.64 -22.63 10.52
C THR A 65 -11.76 -23.30 9.46
N PRO A 66 -10.74 -24.07 9.86
CA PRO A 66 -9.90 -24.82 8.92
C PRO A 66 -10.73 -25.88 8.20
N ILE A 67 -10.53 -26.02 6.89
CA ILE A 67 -11.22 -27.01 6.05
C ILE A 67 -10.28 -28.16 5.64
N PRO A 68 -10.75 -29.42 5.53
CA PRO A 68 -9.91 -30.51 5.05
C PRO A 68 -9.42 -30.30 3.60
N ARG A 69 -8.14 -30.56 3.34
CA ARG A 69 -7.51 -30.54 2.00
C ARG A 69 -7.85 -31.78 1.15
N THR A 70 -9.14 -32.07 1.00
CA THR A 70 -9.67 -33.29 0.36
C THR A 70 -10.32 -33.06 -1.02
N GLN A 71 -10.54 -31.80 -1.40
CA GLN A 71 -11.11 -31.45 -2.70
C GLN A 71 -9.99 -31.26 -3.72
N GLU A 72 -10.31 -31.47 -4.99
CA GLU A 72 -9.34 -31.26 -6.09
C GLU A 72 -8.95 -29.79 -6.24
N HIS A 73 -9.88 -28.88 -5.96
CA HIS A 73 -9.69 -27.44 -6.06
C HIS A 73 -10.61 -26.68 -5.10
N TYR A 74 -10.26 -25.43 -4.80
CA TYR A 74 -10.95 -24.55 -3.86
C TYR A 74 -11.40 -23.24 -4.52
N PRO A 75 -12.44 -22.56 -4.01
CA PRO A 75 -12.83 -21.26 -4.54
C PRO A 75 -11.75 -20.21 -4.27
N LEU A 76 -11.71 -19.19 -5.13
CA LEU A 76 -10.91 -17.98 -4.92
C LEU A 76 -11.62 -17.02 -3.96
N SER A 77 -10.85 -16.20 -3.25
CA SER A 77 -11.42 -15.00 -2.61
C SER A 77 -11.86 -14.02 -3.69
N SER A 78 -12.76 -13.09 -3.37
CA SER A 78 -13.24 -12.06 -4.30
C SER A 78 -12.07 -11.22 -4.86
N ALA A 79 -11.08 -10.91 -4.02
CA ALA A 79 -9.89 -10.18 -4.42
C ALA A 79 -9.02 -11.00 -5.40
N GLN A 80 -8.87 -12.31 -5.17
CA GLN A 80 -8.18 -13.19 -6.12
C GLN A 80 -8.95 -13.37 -7.43
N GLN A 81 -10.28 -13.45 -7.38
CA GLN A 81 -11.14 -13.55 -8.59
C GLN A 81 -10.93 -12.35 -9.50
N ARG A 82 -10.80 -11.14 -8.95
CA ARG A 82 -10.47 -9.93 -9.71
C ARG A 82 -9.16 -10.09 -10.46
N LEU A 83 -8.06 -10.41 -9.76
CA LEU A 83 -6.75 -10.50 -10.38
C LEU A 83 -6.68 -11.63 -11.41
N TRP A 84 -7.32 -12.76 -11.12
CA TRP A 84 -7.45 -13.85 -12.09
C TRP A 84 -8.23 -13.40 -13.33
N PHE A 85 -9.36 -12.70 -13.18
CA PHE A 85 -10.13 -12.19 -14.31
C PHE A 85 -9.34 -11.17 -15.15
N ILE A 86 -8.59 -10.27 -14.51
CA ILE A 86 -7.72 -9.32 -15.21
C ILE A 86 -6.65 -10.07 -16.02
N ASP A 87 -6.01 -11.08 -15.43
CA ASP A 87 -5.02 -11.93 -16.10
C ASP A 87 -5.62 -12.70 -17.30
N GLN A 88 -6.88 -13.17 -17.20
CA GLN A 88 -7.56 -13.79 -18.34
C GLN A 88 -7.89 -12.80 -19.47
N LEU A 89 -8.13 -11.52 -19.16
CA LEU A 89 -8.39 -10.47 -20.16
C LEU A 89 -7.10 -9.94 -20.79
N GLN A 90 -6.07 -9.76 -19.97
CA GLN A 90 -4.78 -9.21 -20.33
C GLN A 90 -3.75 -10.32 -20.16
N SER A 91 -3.53 -11.14 -21.19
CA SER A 91 -2.70 -12.33 -21.09
C SER A 91 -1.33 -12.04 -20.48
N ASN A 92 -1.11 -12.51 -19.24
CA ASN A 92 0.15 -12.52 -18.49
C ASN A 92 0.89 -11.16 -18.49
N THR A 93 0.40 -10.17 -17.74
CA THR A 93 1.07 -8.86 -17.59
C THR A 93 1.99 -8.82 -16.36
N VAL A 94 3.05 -7.99 -16.42
CA VAL A 94 3.92 -7.71 -15.27
C VAL A 94 3.27 -6.78 -14.23
N GLU A 95 2.07 -6.26 -14.50
CA GLU A 95 1.44 -5.20 -13.69
C GLU A 95 1.23 -5.62 -12.23
N TYR A 96 0.98 -6.91 -11.99
CA TYR A 96 0.77 -7.47 -10.66
C TYR A 96 2.00 -8.20 -10.11
N ASN A 97 3.18 -7.91 -10.65
CA ASN A 97 4.44 -8.34 -10.04
C ASN A 97 4.79 -7.45 -8.83
N MET A 98 5.19 -8.10 -7.74
CA MET A 98 5.73 -7.49 -6.54
C MET A 98 7.22 -7.83 -6.48
N SER A 99 8.03 -7.04 -7.18
CA SER A 99 9.48 -7.24 -7.26
C SER A 99 10.23 -6.40 -6.22
N ALA A 100 11.27 -6.98 -5.63
CA ALA A 100 12.19 -6.29 -4.73
C ALA A 100 13.63 -6.79 -4.97
N ALA A 101 14.59 -5.88 -4.90
CA ALA A 101 16.01 -6.20 -5.02
C ALA A 101 16.79 -5.63 -3.82
N PHE A 102 17.76 -6.39 -3.33
CA PHE A 102 18.55 -6.07 -2.15
C PHE A 102 20.02 -6.31 -2.44
N SER A 103 20.84 -5.27 -2.33
CA SER A 103 22.30 -5.46 -2.32
C SER A 103 22.68 -6.16 -1.02
N VAL A 104 23.48 -7.21 -1.16
CA VAL A 104 23.94 -8.06 -0.07
C VAL A 104 25.38 -7.72 0.25
N CYS A 105 25.68 -7.39 1.50
CA CYS A 105 27.02 -7.13 2.00
C CYS A 105 27.30 -8.02 3.22
N GLY A 106 28.31 -8.87 3.13
CA GLY A 106 28.67 -9.87 4.14
C GLY A 106 28.64 -11.30 3.61
N GLN A 107 28.95 -12.27 4.48
CA GLN A 107 28.99 -13.69 4.12
C GLN A 107 27.58 -14.28 4.06
N PHE A 108 27.01 -14.28 2.86
CA PHE A 108 25.68 -14.81 2.60
C PHE A 108 25.76 -16.18 1.91
N ASP A 109 25.14 -17.20 2.51
CA ASP A 109 25.21 -18.58 2.08
C ASP A 109 23.98 -18.95 1.24
N PRO A 110 24.14 -19.24 -0.07
CA PRO A 110 23.04 -19.65 -0.94
C PRO A 110 22.32 -20.93 -0.48
N ALA A 111 23.02 -21.83 0.21
CA ALA A 111 22.43 -23.07 0.72
C ALA A 111 21.53 -22.82 1.94
N LEU A 112 21.89 -21.83 2.78
CA LEU A 112 21.02 -21.38 3.87
C LEU A 112 19.82 -20.59 3.32
N LEU A 113 20.01 -19.81 2.26
CA LEU A 113 18.92 -19.14 1.56
C LEU A 113 17.90 -20.16 1.01
N GLU A 114 18.35 -21.22 0.35
CA GLU A 114 17.47 -22.28 -0.16
C GLU A 114 16.67 -22.94 0.98
N GLN A 115 17.33 -23.33 2.08
CA GLN A 115 16.66 -23.91 3.25
C GLN A 115 15.67 -22.93 3.90
N THR A 116 16.02 -21.64 3.96
CA THR A 116 15.15 -20.58 4.47
C THR A 116 13.87 -20.51 3.66
N MET A 117 13.98 -20.43 2.33
CA MET A 117 12.82 -20.37 1.45
C MET A 117 11.99 -21.65 1.50
N GLN A 118 12.62 -22.82 1.60
CA GLN A 118 11.92 -24.10 1.74
C GLN A 118 11.07 -24.13 3.02
N SER A 119 11.59 -23.65 4.15
CA SER A 119 10.86 -23.56 5.41
C SER A 119 9.61 -22.66 5.28
N ILE A 120 9.78 -21.48 4.69
CA ILE A 120 8.69 -20.49 4.53
C ILE A 120 7.62 -20.99 3.56
N VAL A 121 8.02 -21.53 2.39
CA VAL A 121 7.08 -22.06 1.39
C VAL A 121 6.36 -23.32 1.89
N ALA A 122 7.02 -24.14 2.72
CA ALA A 122 6.37 -25.28 3.36
C ALA A 122 5.29 -24.82 4.37
N ARG A 123 5.57 -23.75 5.11
CA ARG A 123 4.68 -23.15 6.10
C ARG A 123 3.46 -22.47 5.48
N HIS A 124 3.62 -21.74 4.39
CA HIS A 124 2.56 -20.93 3.77
C HIS A 124 2.04 -21.58 2.48
N GLU A 125 0.87 -22.23 2.55
CA GLU A 125 0.24 -22.89 1.38
C GLU A 125 0.05 -21.96 0.18
N ILE A 126 -0.20 -20.67 0.43
CA ILE A 126 -0.46 -19.69 -0.62
C ILE A 126 0.73 -19.52 -1.57
N LEU A 127 1.97 -19.68 -1.09
CA LEU A 127 3.19 -19.55 -1.91
C LEU A 127 3.40 -20.73 -2.87
N ARG A 128 2.68 -21.83 -2.63
CA ARG A 128 2.67 -23.04 -3.46
C ARG A 128 1.30 -23.27 -4.11
N THR A 129 0.47 -22.22 -4.19
CA THR A 129 -0.86 -22.26 -4.78
C THR A 129 -0.82 -21.80 -6.24
N ARG A 130 -1.58 -22.48 -7.10
CA ARG A 130 -1.82 -22.15 -8.51
C ARG A 130 -3.30 -21.90 -8.76
N TYR A 131 -3.62 -21.20 -9.84
CA TYR A 131 -4.97 -20.75 -10.19
C TYR A 131 -5.36 -21.33 -11.55
N ILE A 132 -6.41 -22.12 -11.57
CA ILE A 132 -6.89 -22.80 -12.77
C ILE A 132 -8.32 -22.38 -13.10
N GLU A 133 -8.73 -22.57 -14.35
CA GLU A 133 -10.14 -22.48 -14.73
C GLU A 133 -10.84 -23.83 -14.54
N VAL A 134 -12.00 -23.81 -13.89
CA VAL A 134 -12.91 -24.95 -13.83
C VAL A 134 -14.31 -24.48 -14.19
N ALA A 135 -14.85 -24.96 -15.32
CA ALA A 135 -16.17 -24.60 -15.82
C ALA A 135 -16.40 -23.08 -15.96
N GLY A 136 -15.39 -22.35 -16.45
CA GLY A 136 -15.45 -20.89 -16.62
C GLY A 136 -15.21 -20.07 -15.35
N GLU A 137 -14.90 -20.71 -14.22
CA GLU A 137 -14.60 -20.04 -12.96
C GLU A 137 -13.16 -20.28 -12.52
N GLY A 138 -12.48 -19.23 -12.04
CA GLY A 138 -11.19 -19.36 -11.38
C GLY A 138 -11.28 -20.16 -10.08
N ARG A 139 -10.37 -21.12 -9.91
CA ARG A 139 -10.21 -21.97 -8.73
C ARG A 139 -8.74 -22.07 -8.33
N GLN A 140 -8.46 -22.37 -7.06
CA GLN A 140 -7.10 -22.52 -6.55
C GLN A 140 -6.78 -23.96 -6.17
N ILE A 141 -5.53 -24.37 -6.41
CA ILE A 141 -4.99 -25.68 -6.03
C ILE A 141 -3.65 -25.49 -5.33
N VAL A 142 -3.48 -26.13 -4.17
CA VAL A 142 -2.19 -26.16 -3.46
C VAL A 142 -1.32 -27.29 -4.00
N GLN A 143 -0.12 -26.95 -4.45
CA GLN A 143 0.88 -27.89 -4.93
C GLN A 143 1.85 -28.28 -3.81
N THR A 144 2.58 -29.38 -3.99
CA THR A 144 3.78 -29.66 -3.18
C THR A 144 4.84 -28.60 -3.43
N ALA A 145 5.60 -28.23 -2.39
CA ALA A 145 6.71 -27.29 -2.54
C ALA A 145 7.74 -27.83 -3.55
N PRO A 146 8.29 -26.98 -4.44
CA PRO A 146 9.33 -27.40 -5.38
C PRO A 146 10.61 -27.76 -4.61
N SER A 147 11.40 -28.69 -5.15
CA SER A 147 12.67 -29.12 -4.54
C SER A 147 13.77 -28.07 -4.60
N ARG A 148 13.59 -27.03 -5.43
CA ARG A 148 14.50 -25.90 -5.58
C ARG A 148 13.69 -24.63 -5.74
N LEU A 149 13.93 -23.66 -4.87
CA LEU A 149 13.26 -22.35 -4.85
C LEU A 149 14.17 -21.21 -5.30
N VAL A 150 15.48 -21.39 -5.20
CA VAL A 150 16.46 -20.31 -5.43
C VAL A 150 17.24 -20.53 -6.72
N CYS A 151 17.16 -19.54 -7.59
CA CYS A 151 18.00 -19.38 -8.77
C CYS A 151 19.32 -18.72 -8.35
N PHE A 152 20.42 -19.47 -8.42
CA PHE A 152 21.75 -18.99 -8.05
C PHE A 152 22.58 -18.66 -9.28
N HIS A 153 23.14 -17.45 -9.32
CA HIS A 153 24.03 -16.95 -10.38
C HIS A 153 25.39 -16.57 -9.78
N ASP A 154 26.48 -17.22 -10.20
CA ASP A 154 27.83 -16.85 -9.76
C ASP A 154 28.52 -15.99 -10.81
N LEU A 155 28.60 -14.68 -10.57
CA LEU A 155 29.31 -13.73 -11.41
C LEU A 155 30.67 -13.35 -10.84
N SER A 156 31.10 -13.95 -9.72
CA SER A 156 32.33 -13.56 -9.01
C SER A 156 33.63 -13.83 -9.78
N HIS A 157 33.54 -14.57 -10.88
CA HIS A 157 34.64 -14.87 -11.79
C HIS A 157 34.80 -13.85 -12.94
N LEU A 158 33.81 -12.97 -13.15
CA LEU A 158 33.81 -11.94 -14.19
C LEU A 158 34.51 -10.66 -13.72
N ASP A 159 34.98 -9.84 -14.67
CA ASP A 159 35.41 -8.48 -14.36
C ASP A 159 34.21 -7.56 -14.03
N ALA A 160 34.49 -6.41 -13.39
CA ALA A 160 33.44 -5.52 -12.89
C ALA A 160 32.47 -5.01 -13.98
N SER A 161 32.96 -4.77 -15.21
CA SER A 161 32.10 -4.28 -16.30
C SER A 161 31.17 -5.39 -16.79
N ALA A 162 31.69 -6.61 -16.93
CA ALA A 162 30.90 -7.77 -17.33
C ALA A 162 29.92 -8.19 -16.22
N GLN A 163 30.31 -8.10 -14.94
CA GLN A 163 29.43 -8.32 -13.80
C GLN A 163 28.24 -7.38 -13.82
N GLN A 164 28.49 -6.07 -13.97
CA GLN A 164 27.43 -5.06 -13.99
C GLN A 164 26.45 -5.30 -15.14
N ALA A 165 26.95 -5.53 -16.36
CA ALA A 165 26.11 -5.79 -17.52
C ALA A 165 25.25 -7.07 -17.36
N GLN A 166 25.81 -8.13 -16.77
CA GLN A 166 25.05 -9.36 -16.50
C GLN A 166 24.02 -9.16 -15.37
N LEU A 167 24.36 -8.41 -14.33
CA LEU A 167 23.44 -8.10 -13.24
C LEU A 167 22.24 -7.28 -13.75
N GLU A 168 22.49 -6.23 -14.55
CA GLU A 168 21.44 -5.43 -15.17
C GLU A 168 20.54 -6.26 -16.09
N ARG A 169 21.12 -7.17 -16.86
CA ARG A 169 20.36 -8.12 -17.70
C ARG A 169 19.44 -8.99 -16.84
N LEU A 170 19.98 -9.61 -15.78
CA LEU A 170 19.20 -10.46 -14.87
C LEU A 170 18.07 -9.68 -14.19
N GLN A 171 18.34 -8.43 -13.77
CA GLN A 171 17.33 -7.56 -13.18
C GLN A 171 16.22 -7.21 -14.18
N THR A 172 16.59 -6.90 -15.42
CA THR A 172 15.65 -6.56 -16.48
C THR A 172 14.79 -7.77 -16.87
N GLU A 173 15.39 -8.95 -17.01
CA GLU A 173 14.69 -10.20 -17.32
C GLU A 173 13.68 -10.56 -16.23
N GLU A 174 14.06 -10.41 -14.96
CA GLU A 174 13.16 -10.74 -13.85
C GLU A 174 12.05 -9.70 -13.69
N ALA A 175 12.34 -8.41 -13.86
CA ALA A 175 11.32 -7.35 -13.86
C ALA A 175 10.31 -7.50 -15.01
N ALA A 176 10.75 -8.07 -16.14
CA ALA A 176 9.91 -8.36 -17.30
C ALA A 176 9.25 -9.76 -17.26
N TYR A 177 9.42 -10.53 -16.19
CA TYR A 177 8.89 -11.88 -16.11
C TYR A 177 7.37 -11.86 -15.94
N ASN A 178 6.65 -12.43 -16.91
CA ASN A 178 5.20 -12.58 -16.83
C ASN A 178 4.87 -13.94 -16.19
N PHE A 179 4.21 -13.93 -15.03
CA PHE A 179 3.77 -15.17 -14.40
C PHE A 179 2.59 -15.80 -15.16
N ASP A 180 2.64 -17.12 -15.35
CA ASP A 180 1.46 -17.92 -15.69
C ASP A 180 0.81 -18.43 -14.40
N LEU A 181 -0.38 -17.91 -14.07
CA LEU A 181 -1.08 -18.25 -12.83
C LEU A 181 -1.44 -19.74 -12.70
N ALA A 182 -1.57 -20.45 -13.83
CA ALA A 182 -1.96 -21.85 -13.87
C ALA A 182 -0.77 -22.81 -13.73
N THR A 183 0.44 -22.39 -14.13
CA THR A 183 1.60 -23.30 -14.19
C THR A 183 2.80 -22.89 -13.36
N ASP A 184 2.96 -21.61 -13.02
CA ASP A 184 4.20 -21.15 -12.40
C ASP A 184 4.24 -21.38 -10.88
N SER A 185 5.43 -21.22 -10.31
CA SER A 185 5.60 -20.85 -8.91
C SER A 185 5.44 -19.34 -8.83
N LEU A 186 4.49 -18.85 -8.05
CA LEU A 186 4.16 -17.42 -7.96
C LEU A 186 5.06 -16.65 -6.98
N ILE A 187 6.18 -17.27 -6.63
CA ILE A 187 7.33 -16.68 -5.96
C ILE A 187 8.59 -17.16 -6.69
N ARG A 188 9.47 -16.20 -7.00
CA ARG A 188 10.77 -16.41 -7.62
C ARG A 188 11.82 -15.71 -6.77
N VAL A 189 12.89 -16.45 -6.45
CA VAL A 189 13.99 -15.95 -5.62
C VAL A 189 15.29 -16.14 -6.37
N HIS A 190 16.05 -15.05 -6.54
CA HIS A 190 17.32 -15.05 -7.23
C HIS A 190 18.41 -14.54 -6.31
N TYR A 191 19.54 -15.24 -6.25
CA TYR A 191 20.74 -14.74 -5.62
C TYR A 191 21.89 -14.71 -6.62
N THR A 192 22.41 -13.50 -6.85
CA THR A 192 23.53 -13.25 -7.75
C THR A 192 24.76 -12.89 -6.92
N LYS A 193 25.78 -13.74 -6.93
CA LYS A 193 27.04 -13.52 -6.23
C LYS A 193 27.98 -12.68 -7.09
N LEU A 194 28.49 -11.57 -6.54
CA LEU A 194 29.46 -10.67 -7.19
C LEU A 194 30.87 -10.84 -6.63
N SER A 195 30.98 -11.16 -5.35
CA SER A 195 32.24 -11.49 -4.67
C SER A 195 31.95 -12.41 -3.46
N PRO A 196 32.95 -12.84 -2.68
CA PRO A 196 32.70 -13.57 -1.43
C PRO A 196 31.83 -12.82 -0.41
N GLU A 197 31.80 -11.49 -0.45
CA GLU A 197 31.09 -10.65 0.53
C GLU A 197 30.05 -9.73 -0.13
N GLN A 198 29.84 -9.83 -1.44
CA GLN A 198 28.91 -8.98 -2.18
C GLN A 198 28.01 -9.79 -3.09
N GLY A 199 26.73 -9.42 -3.13
CA GLY A 199 25.76 -10.02 -4.04
C GLY A 199 24.49 -9.18 -4.20
N MET A 200 23.54 -9.73 -4.93
CA MET A 200 22.19 -9.18 -5.11
C MET A 200 21.18 -10.28 -4.83
N LEU A 201 20.26 -10.04 -3.91
CA LEU A 201 19.11 -10.89 -3.62
C LEU A 201 17.88 -10.24 -4.25
N MET A 202 17.14 -10.99 -5.07
CA MET A 202 15.90 -10.51 -5.68
C MET A 202 14.74 -11.44 -5.34
N PHE A 203 13.61 -10.83 -5.06
CA PHE A 203 12.32 -11.49 -4.93
C PHE A 203 11.38 -10.96 -6.01
N ASN A 204 10.59 -11.85 -6.59
CA ASN A 204 9.49 -11.48 -7.44
C ASN A 204 8.30 -12.37 -7.10
N LEU A 205 7.19 -11.77 -6.66
CA LEU A 205 5.97 -12.48 -6.30
C LEU A 205 4.82 -11.98 -7.17
N HIS A 206 3.86 -12.84 -7.49
CA HIS A 206 2.60 -12.37 -8.06
C HIS A 206 1.68 -11.86 -6.95
N HIS A 207 1.06 -10.70 -7.14
CA HIS A 207 0.20 -10.05 -6.14
C HIS A 207 -1.04 -10.89 -5.77
N ILE A 208 -1.41 -11.90 -6.57
CA ILE A 208 -2.52 -12.82 -6.23
C ILE A 208 -2.21 -13.72 -5.02
N VAL A 209 -0.93 -13.96 -4.70
CA VAL A 209 -0.49 -14.78 -3.55
C VAL A 209 0.10 -13.95 -2.40
N SER A 210 0.18 -12.63 -2.54
CA SER A 210 0.86 -11.76 -1.58
C SER A 210 0.26 -10.35 -1.56
N ASP A 211 0.53 -9.60 -0.52
CA ASP A 211 0.23 -8.17 -0.41
C ASP A 211 1.34 -7.47 0.38
N GLY A 212 1.28 -6.14 0.50
CA GLY A 212 2.31 -5.39 1.24
C GLY A 212 2.50 -5.90 2.68
N TYR A 213 1.41 -6.31 3.33
CA TYR A 213 1.47 -6.95 4.64
C TYR A 213 2.22 -8.29 4.60
N SER A 214 1.91 -9.14 3.63
CA SER A 214 2.56 -10.45 3.44
C SER A 214 4.04 -10.32 3.11
N VAL A 215 4.44 -9.27 2.39
CA VAL A 215 5.86 -8.95 2.16
C VAL A 215 6.56 -8.62 3.47
N ALA A 216 5.93 -7.84 4.36
CA ALA A 216 6.51 -7.58 5.69
C ALA A 216 6.65 -8.87 6.52
N LEU A 217 5.64 -9.74 6.51
CA LEU A 217 5.73 -11.07 7.15
C LEU A 217 6.85 -11.92 6.53
N LEU A 218 6.99 -11.88 5.20
CA LEU A 218 8.04 -12.63 4.49
C LEU A 218 9.43 -12.16 4.94
N VAL A 219 9.65 -10.85 5.03
CA VAL A 219 10.92 -10.29 5.50
C VAL A 219 11.20 -10.69 6.96
N GLU A 220 10.19 -10.64 7.83
CA GLU A 220 10.31 -11.05 9.24
C GLU A 220 10.67 -12.55 9.36
N GLU A 221 9.87 -13.42 8.76
CA GLU A 221 10.10 -14.87 8.81
C GLU A 221 11.40 -15.26 8.11
N PHE A 222 11.78 -14.60 7.02
CA PHE A 222 13.06 -14.76 6.34
C PHE A 222 14.23 -14.44 7.29
N SER A 223 14.18 -13.28 7.94
CA SER A 223 15.24 -12.82 8.83
C SER A 223 15.41 -13.77 10.01
N GLN A 224 14.30 -14.19 10.63
CA GLN A 224 14.30 -15.13 11.75
C GLN A 224 14.84 -16.50 11.32
N THR A 225 14.35 -17.03 10.21
CA THR A 225 14.68 -18.38 9.73
C THR A 225 16.14 -18.46 9.29
N TYR A 226 16.60 -17.51 8.48
CA TYR A 226 17.98 -17.49 8.02
C TYR A 226 18.95 -17.31 9.19
N ALA A 227 18.66 -16.42 10.14
CA ALA A 227 19.53 -16.21 11.31
C ALA A 227 19.63 -17.47 12.19
N ALA A 228 18.51 -18.17 12.42
CA ALA A 228 18.52 -19.44 13.16
C ALA A 228 19.37 -20.50 12.45
N LEU A 229 19.19 -20.67 11.14
CA LEU A 229 19.96 -21.63 10.35
C LEU A 229 21.46 -21.29 10.31
N ALA A 230 21.80 -20.00 10.18
CA ALA A 230 23.19 -19.53 10.23
C ALA A 230 23.84 -19.79 11.60
N ALA A 231 23.06 -19.78 12.68
CA ALA A 231 23.51 -20.17 14.02
C ALA A 231 23.52 -21.70 14.24
N GLY A 232 23.21 -22.51 13.23
CA GLY A 232 23.10 -23.97 13.35
C GLY A 232 21.89 -24.44 14.17
N GLN A 233 20.86 -23.60 14.30
CA GLN A 233 19.63 -23.86 15.03
C GLN A 233 18.47 -24.16 14.06
N GLN A 234 17.42 -24.79 14.58
CA GLN A 234 16.18 -24.96 13.82
C GLN A 234 15.31 -23.70 13.94
N PRO A 235 14.68 -23.23 12.84
CA PRO A 235 13.73 -22.12 12.88
C PRO A 235 12.52 -22.42 13.76
N GLU A 236 12.16 -21.50 14.66
CA GLU A 236 10.98 -21.61 15.53
C GLU A 236 9.80 -20.79 14.99
N LEU A 237 9.20 -21.24 13.89
CA LEU A 237 7.96 -20.64 13.36
C LEU A 237 6.73 -21.42 13.85
N ALA A 238 5.93 -20.82 14.75
CA ALA A 238 4.76 -21.45 15.35
C ALA A 238 3.71 -21.86 14.30
N PRO A 239 3.18 -23.10 14.27
CA PRO A 239 2.25 -23.55 13.23
C PRO A 239 1.09 -22.58 12.98
N LEU A 240 0.69 -22.41 11.72
CA LEU A 240 -0.42 -21.54 11.37
C LEU A 240 -1.75 -22.22 11.73
N PRO A 241 -2.69 -21.51 12.40
CA PRO A 241 -4.00 -22.09 12.74
C PRO A 241 -4.93 -22.20 11.54
N LEU A 242 -4.67 -21.42 10.50
CA LEU A 242 -5.42 -21.32 9.26
C LEU A 242 -4.44 -21.17 8.09
N HIS A 243 -4.92 -21.37 6.87
CA HIS A 243 -4.26 -20.93 5.66
C HIS A 243 -5.22 -20.11 4.79
N TYR A 244 -4.69 -19.46 3.76
CA TYR A 244 -5.46 -18.55 2.92
C TYR A 244 -6.69 -19.21 2.27
N ILE A 245 -6.62 -20.50 1.92
CA ILE A 245 -7.77 -21.25 1.40
C ILE A 245 -8.95 -21.30 2.37
N ASP A 246 -8.67 -21.39 3.68
CA ASP A 246 -9.70 -21.39 4.71
C ASP A 246 -10.43 -20.03 4.73
N TYR A 247 -9.67 -18.94 4.59
CA TYR A 247 -10.21 -17.58 4.44
C TYR A 247 -11.02 -17.43 3.16
N ALA A 248 -10.51 -17.86 2.01
CA ALA A 248 -11.20 -17.75 0.73
C ALA A 248 -12.55 -18.49 0.74
N GLN A 249 -12.58 -19.70 1.30
CA GLN A 249 -13.80 -20.50 1.44
C GLN A 249 -14.80 -19.85 2.40
N TRP A 250 -14.34 -19.32 3.52
CA TRP A 250 -15.17 -18.61 4.48
C TRP A 250 -15.75 -17.32 3.88
N GLN A 251 -14.94 -16.52 3.18
CA GLN A 251 -15.37 -15.25 2.59
C GLN A 251 -16.49 -15.45 1.58
N GLN A 252 -16.44 -16.52 0.77
CA GLN A 252 -17.51 -16.85 -0.18
C GLN A 252 -18.86 -17.11 0.51
N ASN A 253 -18.84 -17.61 1.74
CA ASN A 253 -20.05 -17.84 2.52
C ASN A 253 -20.54 -16.55 3.19
N GLU A 254 -19.64 -15.77 3.79
CA GLU A 254 -19.96 -14.54 4.53
C GLU A 254 -20.32 -13.34 3.66
N ALA A 255 -19.71 -13.21 2.47
CA ALA A 255 -19.97 -12.08 1.59
C ALA A 255 -21.48 -11.95 1.29
N ARG A 256 -22.19 -13.07 1.22
CA ARG A 256 -23.64 -13.09 0.96
C ARG A 256 -24.49 -12.49 2.06
N THR A 257 -24.06 -12.56 3.32
CA THR A 257 -24.86 -12.13 4.47
C THR A 257 -24.77 -10.63 4.74
N GLN A 258 -23.64 -9.99 4.43
CA GLN A 258 -23.41 -8.56 4.70
C GLN A 258 -23.50 -7.67 3.46
N TYR A 259 -23.59 -8.27 2.26
CA TYR A 259 -23.56 -7.56 0.98
C TYR A 259 -24.52 -6.36 0.91
N GLN A 260 -25.81 -6.56 1.20
CA GLN A 260 -26.81 -5.50 0.99
C GLN A 260 -26.58 -4.30 1.90
N THR A 261 -26.31 -4.53 3.19
CA THR A 261 -26.04 -3.44 4.15
C THR A 261 -24.82 -2.62 3.74
N GLN A 262 -23.75 -3.30 3.29
CA GLN A 262 -22.54 -2.63 2.83
C GLN A 262 -22.81 -1.85 1.53
N LEU A 263 -23.54 -2.46 0.58
CA LEU A 263 -23.88 -1.82 -0.69
C LEU A 263 -24.75 -0.58 -0.48
N ASP A 264 -25.75 -0.64 0.41
CA ASP A 264 -26.63 0.51 0.71
C ASP A 264 -25.83 1.70 1.25
N TYR A 265 -24.86 1.45 2.14
CA TYR A 265 -23.95 2.49 2.62
C TYR A 265 -23.15 3.12 1.46
N TRP A 266 -22.52 2.29 0.62
CA TRP A 266 -21.69 2.80 -0.47
C TRP A 266 -22.50 3.49 -1.57
N GLN A 267 -23.72 3.04 -1.85
CA GLN A 267 -24.66 3.73 -2.74
C GLN A 267 -24.95 5.14 -2.25
N GLN A 268 -25.18 5.32 -0.95
CA GLN A 268 -25.40 6.63 -0.37
C GLN A 268 -24.12 7.51 -0.43
N GLN A 269 -22.95 6.96 -0.10
CA GLN A 269 -21.71 7.76 -0.09
C GLN A 269 -21.25 8.18 -1.49
N LEU A 270 -21.47 7.33 -2.49
CA LEU A 270 -20.98 7.54 -3.86
C LEU A 270 -22.07 8.08 -4.78
N GLU A 271 -23.21 8.50 -4.22
CA GLU A 271 -24.31 9.08 -4.98
C GLU A 271 -23.84 10.34 -5.74
N ASN A 272 -23.94 10.33 -7.07
CA ASN A 272 -23.46 11.42 -7.93
C ASN A 272 -21.96 11.73 -7.76
N ALA A 273 -21.15 10.76 -7.33
CA ALA A 273 -19.70 10.93 -7.31
C ALA A 273 -19.19 11.23 -8.73
N PRO A 274 -18.17 12.10 -8.88
CA PRO A 274 -17.58 12.37 -10.19
C PRO A 274 -17.02 11.07 -10.78
N GLU A 275 -17.33 10.79 -12.04
CA GLU A 275 -16.84 9.60 -12.73
C GLU A 275 -15.32 9.63 -12.93
N VAL A 276 -14.79 10.83 -13.18
CA VAL A 276 -13.37 11.09 -13.41
C VAL A 276 -12.95 12.40 -12.76
N HIS A 277 -11.72 12.46 -12.24
CA HIS A 277 -11.17 13.72 -11.73
C HIS A 277 -11.02 14.78 -12.84
N THR A 278 -11.02 16.05 -12.46
CA THR A 278 -10.86 17.18 -13.38
C THR A 278 -9.50 17.86 -13.29
N LEU A 279 -8.47 17.17 -12.78
CA LEU A 279 -7.09 17.69 -12.83
C LEU A 279 -6.69 18.03 -14.28
N PRO A 280 -5.94 19.12 -14.50
CA PRO A 280 -5.34 19.45 -15.78
C PRO A 280 -4.50 18.29 -16.33
N LEU A 281 -4.84 17.85 -17.54
CA LEU A 281 -4.11 16.83 -18.27
C LEU A 281 -3.24 17.48 -19.35
N SER A 282 -2.04 16.95 -19.54
CA SER A 282 -1.10 17.33 -20.61
C SER A 282 -1.32 16.53 -21.89
N GLY A 283 -2.05 15.42 -21.83
CA GLY A 283 -2.41 14.58 -22.97
C GLY A 283 -3.80 13.97 -22.85
N LEU A 284 -4.10 13.03 -23.75
CA LEU A 284 -5.38 12.32 -23.81
C LEU A 284 -5.27 10.99 -23.09
N ARG A 285 -6.38 10.51 -22.53
CA ARG A 285 -6.47 9.16 -22.00
C ARG A 285 -6.44 8.15 -23.15
N ASP A 286 -5.39 7.33 -23.20
CA ASP A 286 -5.28 6.17 -24.08
C ASP A 286 -5.61 4.90 -23.28
N ALA A 287 -6.35 3.98 -23.89
CA ALA A 287 -6.76 2.71 -23.30
C ALA A 287 -5.71 1.59 -23.47
N GLN A 288 -4.63 1.83 -24.22
CA GLN A 288 -3.68 0.79 -24.61
C GLN A 288 -2.33 0.86 -23.89
N GLN A 289 -1.92 2.04 -23.42
CA GLN A 289 -0.61 2.25 -22.82
C GLN A 289 -0.69 3.21 -21.64
N HIS A 290 -0.04 2.83 -20.53
CA HIS A 290 0.02 3.63 -19.30
C HIS A 290 1.49 3.74 -18.81
N PRO A 291 2.39 4.38 -19.57
CA PRO A 291 3.79 4.48 -19.21
C PRO A 291 3.95 5.28 -17.91
N ALA A 292 4.55 4.66 -16.90
CA ALA A 292 4.79 5.31 -15.62
C ALA A 292 6.06 6.15 -15.63
N GLN A 293 6.00 7.30 -14.97
CA GLN A 293 7.17 7.99 -14.45
C GLN A 293 7.02 8.19 -12.93
N LYS A 294 8.15 8.40 -12.26
CA LYS A 294 8.21 8.63 -10.81
C LYS A 294 8.87 9.96 -10.51
N TYR A 295 8.20 10.78 -9.70
CA TYR A 295 8.78 11.95 -9.05
C TYR A 295 8.89 11.68 -7.54
N THR A 296 9.97 12.13 -6.90
CA THR A 296 10.17 11.94 -5.46
C THR A 296 10.74 13.19 -4.83
N GLN A 297 10.11 13.64 -3.76
CA GLN A 297 10.58 14.73 -2.92
C GLN A 297 10.78 14.23 -1.50
N GLN A 298 11.98 14.40 -0.94
CA GLN A 298 12.28 14.05 0.45
C GLN A 298 12.09 15.29 1.33
N LEU A 299 11.18 15.21 2.29
CA LEU A 299 11.03 16.18 3.36
C LEU A 299 11.87 15.77 4.57
N PRO A 300 12.52 16.72 5.26
CA PRO A 300 13.36 16.42 6.40
C PRO A 300 12.54 15.88 7.58
N GLN A 301 13.23 15.20 8.49
CA GLN A 301 12.65 14.62 9.70
C GLN A 301 11.80 15.60 10.52
N THR A 302 12.20 16.87 10.60
CA THR A 302 11.44 17.93 11.30
C THR A 302 10.04 18.13 10.73
N MET A 303 9.87 18.03 9.40
CA MET A 303 8.54 18.10 8.78
C MET A 303 7.73 16.83 9.03
N ALA A 304 8.37 15.66 9.01
CA ALA A 304 7.71 14.40 9.29
C ALA A 304 7.14 14.34 10.72
N GLU A 305 7.94 14.74 11.72
CA GLU A 305 7.50 14.85 13.12
C GLU A 305 6.37 15.86 13.28
N ALA A 306 6.46 17.00 12.58
CA ALA A 306 5.41 18.01 12.63
C ALA A 306 4.09 17.52 12.02
N VAL A 307 4.11 16.74 10.95
CA VAL A 307 2.91 16.09 10.40
C VAL A 307 2.21 15.23 11.45
N ALA A 308 2.97 14.41 12.19
CA ALA A 308 2.39 13.58 13.25
C ALA A 308 1.80 14.43 14.40
N ASN A 309 2.52 15.46 14.84
CA ASN A 309 2.06 16.34 15.91
C ASN A 309 0.80 17.14 15.51
N SER A 310 0.74 17.63 14.26
CA SER A 310 -0.43 18.33 13.73
C SER A 310 -1.62 17.39 13.61
N ALA A 311 -1.42 16.17 13.12
CA ALA A 311 -2.46 15.14 13.07
C ALA A 311 -3.05 14.88 14.46
N ASP A 312 -2.21 14.69 15.48
CA ASP A 312 -2.63 14.50 16.87
C ASP A 312 -3.40 15.70 17.42
N THR A 313 -2.95 16.92 17.12
CA THR A 313 -3.60 18.16 17.55
C THR A 313 -5.04 18.26 17.02
N PHE A 314 -5.25 17.86 15.77
CA PHE A 314 -6.57 17.81 15.14
C PHE A 314 -7.30 16.46 15.36
N LYS A 315 -6.76 15.58 16.23
CA LYS A 315 -7.33 14.25 16.55
C LYS A 315 -7.57 13.38 15.31
N LEU A 316 -6.64 13.45 14.37
CA LEU A 316 -6.57 12.67 13.14
C LEU A 316 -5.42 11.67 13.23
N SER A 317 -5.48 10.59 12.45
CA SER A 317 -4.29 9.80 12.16
C SER A 317 -3.40 10.55 11.15
N PRO A 318 -2.08 10.26 11.08
CA PRO A 318 -1.22 10.82 10.04
C PRO A 318 -1.75 10.58 8.62
N PHE A 319 -2.34 9.40 8.36
CA PHE A 319 -3.02 9.11 7.10
C PHE A 319 -4.17 10.08 6.83
N ALA A 320 -5.12 10.22 7.77
CA ALA A 320 -6.30 11.06 7.56
C ALA A 320 -5.92 12.55 7.43
N PHE A 321 -4.88 12.99 8.12
CA PHE A 321 -4.34 14.33 7.98
C PHE A 321 -3.71 14.57 6.60
N LEU A 322 -2.82 13.68 6.13
CA LEU A 322 -2.22 13.80 4.81
C LEU A 322 -3.26 13.65 3.68
N HIS A 323 -4.25 12.76 3.84
CA HIS A 323 -5.40 12.65 2.96
C HIS A 323 -6.19 13.96 2.88
N ALA A 324 -6.44 14.62 4.03
CA ALA A 324 -7.11 15.92 4.06
C ALA A 324 -6.31 16.99 3.31
N LEU A 325 -5.00 17.09 3.56
CA LEU A 325 -4.15 18.08 2.89
C LEU A 325 -4.05 17.83 1.38
N LEU A 326 -3.86 16.57 0.99
CA LEU A 326 -3.82 16.19 -0.43
C LEU A 326 -5.13 16.54 -1.12
N SER A 327 -6.27 16.26 -0.50
CA SER A 327 -7.59 16.61 -1.07
C SER A 327 -7.73 18.12 -1.31
N LEU A 328 -7.17 18.98 -0.44
CA LEU A 328 -7.15 20.43 -0.66
C LEU A 328 -6.26 20.83 -1.85
N VAL A 329 -5.10 20.19 -2.03
CA VAL A 329 -4.25 20.41 -3.21
C VAL A 329 -5.00 20.04 -4.48
N LEU A 330 -5.58 18.84 -4.51
CA LEU A 330 -6.31 18.33 -5.67
C LEU A 330 -7.54 19.19 -5.97
N ALA A 331 -8.27 19.64 -4.96
CA ALA A 331 -9.42 20.51 -5.15
C ALA A 331 -9.07 21.84 -5.81
N ARG A 332 -7.97 22.46 -5.40
CA ARG A 332 -7.51 23.74 -5.95
C ARG A 332 -7.03 23.62 -7.40
N HIS A 333 -6.39 22.51 -7.73
CA HIS A 333 -5.89 22.25 -9.08
C HIS A 333 -6.97 21.78 -10.05
N SER A 334 -7.93 20.98 -9.57
CA SER A 334 -9.02 20.42 -10.37
C SER A 334 -10.22 21.37 -10.51
N HIS A 335 -10.26 22.45 -9.71
CA HIS A 335 -11.42 23.32 -9.52
C HIS A 335 -12.69 22.57 -9.08
N SER A 336 -12.53 21.37 -8.51
CA SER A 336 -13.61 20.59 -7.91
C SER A 336 -13.47 20.60 -6.40
N GLN A 337 -14.58 20.76 -5.68
CA GLN A 337 -14.59 20.60 -4.23
C GLN A 337 -14.95 19.17 -3.81
N ASP A 338 -15.35 18.32 -4.75
CA ASP A 338 -15.71 16.91 -4.52
C ASP A 338 -14.59 16.02 -5.06
N ILE A 339 -13.82 15.43 -4.14
CA ILE A 339 -12.59 14.70 -4.42
C ILE A 339 -12.77 13.24 -4.02
N VAL A 340 -12.48 12.32 -4.93
CA VAL A 340 -12.51 10.88 -4.68
C VAL A 340 -11.10 10.31 -4.82
N ILE A 341 -10.59 9.73 -3.74
CA ILE A 341 -9.28 9.08 -3.69
C ILE A 341 -9.48 7.62 -3.28
N GLY A 342 -8.88 6.69 -4.00
CA GLY A 342 -8.81 5.30 -3.57
C GLY A 342 -7.72 5.10 -2.53
N THR A 343 -7.94 4.19 -1.59
CA THR A 343 -6.87 3.72 -0.71
C THR A 343 -6.95 2.21 -0.50
N PRO A 344 -5.82 1.48 -0.61
CA PRO A 344 -5.79 0.07 -0.26
C PRO A 344 -5.94 -0.08 1.26
N VAL A 345 -6.75 -1.03 1.67
CA VAL A 345 -6.99 -1.37 3.08
C VAL A 345 -6.76 -2.84 3.31
N GLU A 346 -6.25 -3.15 4.50
CA GLU A 346 -5.97 -4.52 4.93
C GLU A 346 -7.27 -5.18 5.40
N ASN A 347 -7.79 -6.15 4.64
CA ASN A 347 -9.02 -6.86 5.02
C ASN A 347 -8.73 -8.05 5.98
N ARG A 348 -7.88 -7.82 6.99
CA ARG A 348 -7.42 -8.82 7.98
C ARG A 348 -8.18 -8.66 9.30
N LEU A 349 -9.51 -8.72 9.24
CA LEU A 349 -10.39 -8.39 10.37
C LEU A 349 -10.37 -9.42 11.51
N HIS A 350 -9.89 -10.64 11.23
CA HIS A 350 -9.72 -11.73 12.21
C HIS A 350 -8.26 -11.85 12.64
N ASN A 351 -8.02 -12.11 13.93
CA ASN A 351 -6.67 -12.21 14.50
C ASN A 351 -5.85 -13.32 13.85
N GLU A 352 -6.51 -14.40 13.52
CA GLU A 352 -5.94 -15.59 12.90
C GLU A 352 -5.37 -15.30 11.50
N LEU A 353 -5.80 -14.20 10.86
CA LEU A 353 -5.29 -13.76 9.55
C LEU A 353 -4.01 -12.93 9.64
N GLN A 354 -3.64 -12.42 10.82
CA GLN A 354 -2.50 -11.52 11.00
C GLN A 354 -1.15 -12.20 10.75
N SER A 355 -1.10 -13.54 10.84
CA SER A 355 0.11 -14.35 10.57
C SER A 355 0.10 -15.02 9.21
N LEU A 356 -0.92 -14.80 8.37
CA LEU A 356 -1.04 -15.48 7.08
C LEU A 356 -0.46 -14.64 5.95
N MET A 357 0.31 -15.26 5.08
CA MET A 357 0.55 -14.67 3.77
C MET A 357 -0.68 -14.85 2.87
N GLY A 358 -0.89 -13.91 1.96
CA GLY A 358 -1.91 -13.97 0.92
C GLY A 358 -2.37 -12.58 0.46
N PHE A 359 -3.36 -12.55 -0.42
CA PHE A 359 -3.89 -11.30 -0.97
C PHE A 359 -5.15 -10.86 -0.21
N PHE A 360 -5.00 -10.00 0.79
CA PHE A 360 -6.11 -9.49 1.61
C PHE A 360 -6.47 -8.04 1.30
N VAL A 361 -5.84 -7.43 0.29
CA VAL A 361 -6.09 -6.03 -0.06
C VAL A 361 -7.50 -5.90 -0.62
N ASN A 362 -8.26 -4.98 -0.02
CA ASN A 362 -9.38 -4.34 -0.68
C ASN A 362 -8.98 -2.89 -0.99
N THR A 363 -9.69 -2.22 -1.88
CA THR A 363 -9.49 -0.79 -2.14
C THR A 363 -10.81 -0.07 -1.93
N VAL A 364 -10.82 0.94 -1.06
CA VAL A 364 -12.03 1.69 -0.73
C VAL A 364 -11.94 3.11 -1.28
N PRO A 365 -13.03 3.64 -1.87
CA PRO A 365 -13.09 5.04 -2.27
C PRO A 365 -13.31 5.92 -1.04
N LEU A 366 -12.53 7.00 -0.94
CA LEU A 366 -12.70 8.05 0.04
C LEU A 366 -13.15 9.32 -0.68
N ARG A 367 -14.44 9.64 -0.54
CA ARG A 367 -15.03 10.85 -1.12
C ARG A 367 -15.09 11.96 -0.08
N VAL A 368 -14.44 13.08 -0.37
CA VAL A 368 -14.31 14.22 0.53
C VAL A 368 -14.79 15.48 -0.17
N SER A 369 -15.69 16.22 0.50
CA SER A 369 -15.92 17.63 0.17
C SER A 369 -14.83 18.48 0.80
N THR A 370 -14.32 19.48 0.08
CA THR A 370 -13.40 20.50 0.63
C THR A 370 -14.09 21.82 0.95
N GLU A 371 -15.41 21.89 0.81
CA GLU A 371 -16.20 23.10 1.05
C GLU A 371 -16.65 23.19 2.51
N PHE A 372 -15.88 23.90 3.33
CA PHE A 372 -16.16 24.11 4.75
C PHE A 372 -15.78 25.52 5.18
N ASP A 373 -16.48 26.06 6.18
CA ASP A 373 -16.17 27.37 6.74
C ASP A 373 -14.87 27.37 7.57
N THR A 374 -14.54 26.23 8.17
CA THR A 374 -13.38 26.08 9.06
C THR A 374 -12.62 24.79 8.83
N LEU A 375 -11.31 24.83 9.01
CA LEU A 375 -10.45 23.64 8.98
C LEU A 375 -10.84 22.60 10.04
N ALA A 376 -11.30 23.03 11.21
CA ALA A 376 -11.77 22.11 12.24
C ALA A 376 -12.97 21.26 11.75
N ALA A 377 -13.95 21.89 11.11
CA ALA A 377 -15.10 21.18 10.54
C ALA A 377 -14.69 20.26 9.38
N TYR A 378 -13.78 20.72 8.52
CA TYR A 378 -13.23 19.92 7.44
C TYR A 378 -12.50 18.67 7.95
N PHE A 379 -11.65 18.81 8.97
CA PHE A 379 -10.93 17.67 9.54
C PHE A 379 -11.84 16.67 10.26
N GLU A 380 -12.87 17.13 10.96
CA GLU A 380 -13.88 16.22 11.53
C GLU A 380 -14.67 15.49 10.42
N HIS A 381 -14.98 16.16 9.30
CA HIS A 381 -15.55 15.51 8.11
C HIS A 381 -14.63 14.41 7.56
N VAL A 382 -13.37 14.74 7.28
CA VAL A 382 -12.39 13.77 6.75
C VAL A 382 -12.22 12.60 7.72
N LYS A 383 -12.13 12.87 9.02
CA LYS A 383 -12.08 11.83 10.06
C LYS A 383 -13.26 10.86 9.97
N GLY A 384 -14.48 11.40 9.85
CA GLY A 384 -15.70 10.64 9.68
C GLY A 384 -15.64 9.73 8.46
N ILE A 385 -15.26 10.28 7.29
CA ILE A 385 -15.12 9.53 6.04
C ILE A 385 -14.14 8.35 6.19
N ASN A 386 -12.95 8.59 6.75
CA ASN A 386 -11.95 7.54 6.94
C ASN A 386 -12.45 6.43 7.89
N GLN A 387 -13.10 6.80 8.99
CA GLN A 387 -13.64 5.84 9.96
C GLN A 387 -14.78 5.00 9.37
N GLN A 388 -15.71 5.65 8.66
CA GLN A 388 -16.85 4.97 8.06
C GLN A 388 -16.44 4.08 6.88
N ALA A 389 -15.46 4.49 6.07
CA ALA A 389 -14.90 3.66 5.02
C ALA A 389 -14.26 2.38 5.58
N LEU A 390 -13.47 2.48 6.65
CA LEU A 390 -12.90 1.31 7.34
C LEU A 390 -13.98 0.40 7.95
N ALA A 391 -15.03 0.98 8.53
CA ALA A 391 -16.15 0.20 9.07
C ALA A 391 -16.94 -0.56 7.98
N ASN A 392 -16.86 -0.10 6.73
CA ASN A 392 -17.55 -0.68 5.57
C ASN A 392 -16.58 -1.24 4.51
N GLN A 393 -15.37 -1.61 4.92
CA GLN A 393 -14.34 -2.13 4.01
C GLN A 393 -14.53 -3.59 3.60
N ALA A 394 -15.55 -4.27 4.13
CA ALA A 394 -15.77 -5.70 3.90
C ALA A 394 -16.25 -5.99 2.47
N LEU A 395 -16.96 -5.05 1.83
CA LEU A 395 -17.43 -5.21 0.45
C LEU A 395 -16.27 -5.04 -0.53
N PRO A 396 -15.92 -6.08 -1.32
CA PRO A 396 -14.87 -5.98 -2.32
C PRO A 396 -15.19 -4.90 -3.37
N LEU A 397 -14.16 -4.19 -3.84
CA LEU A 397 -14.31 -3.12 -4.84
C LEU A 397 -15.09 -3.57 -6.08
N GLU A 398 -14.86 -4.79 -6.57
CA GLU A 398 -15.49 -5.29 -7.81
C GLU A 398 -16.99 -5.51 -7.61
N GLN A 399 -17.36 -6.05 -6.45
CA GLN A 399 -18.74 -6.23 -6.03
C GLN A 399 -19.44 -4.88 -5.82
N LEU A 400 -18.70 -3.88 -5.34
CA LEU A 400 -19.18 -2.51 -5.25
C LEU A 400 -19.43 -1.90 -6.63
N ILE A 401 -18.48 -2.00 -7.57
CA ILE A 401 -18.62 -1.51 -8.95
C ILE A 401 -19.84 -2.16 -9.63
N GLU A 402 -20.00 -3.48 -9.47
CA GLU A 402 -21.14 -4.22 -10.01
C GLU A 402 -22.47 -3.80 -9.37
N GLY A 403 -22.51 -3.66 -8.05
CA GLY A 403 -23.70 -3.24 -7.30
C GLY A 403 -24.12 -1.80 -7.57
N LEU A 404 -23.17 -0.91 -7.88
CA LEU A 404 -23.41 0.46 -8.34
C LEU A 404 -23.74 0.55 -9.83
N GLN A 405 -23.66 -0.56 -10.58
CA GLN A 405 -23.88 -0.60 -12.03
C GLN A 405 -22.98 0.38 -12.80
N ILE A 406 -21.74 0.59 -12.31
CA ILE A 406 -20.78 1.47 -12.96
C ILE A 406 -20.27 0.81 -14.23
N SER A 407 -20.33 1.55 -15.34
CA SER A 407 -19.82 1.07 -16.63
C SER A 407 -18.30 0.96 -16.56
N ARG A 408 -17.76 -0.23 -16.88
CA ARG A 408 -16.31 -0.41 -16.99
C ARG A 408 -15.84 0.19 -18.32
N THR A 409 -14.89 1.11 -18.25
CA THR A 409 -14.20 1.65 -19.42
C THR A 409 -12.77 1.11 -19.46
N LEU A 410 -12.16 1.07 -20.64
CA LEU A 410 -10.72 0.77 -20.78
C LEU A 410 -9.87 2.04 -20.62
N VAL A 411 -10.49 3.20 -20.41
CA VAL A 411 -9.87 4.53 -20.53
C VAL A 411 -9.47 5.09 -19.16
N HIS A 412 -10.15 4.68 -18.10
CA HIS A 412 -9.82 5.05 -16.73
C HIS A 412 -10.32 4.01 -15.75
N ALA A 413 -9.69 3.94 -14.57
CA ALA A 413 -10.18 3.13 -13.48
C ALA A 413 -11.59 3.61 -13.02
N PRO A 414 -12.50 2.68 -12.68
CA PRO A 414 -13.81 3.02 -12.14
C PRO A 414 -13.68 3.58 -10.71
N LEU A 415 -14.63 4.45 -10.32
CA LEU A 415 -14.75 5.13 -9.01
C LEU A 415 -13.66 6.14 -8.66
N PHE A 416 -12.39 5.85 -8.92
CA PHE A 416 -11.27 6.75 -8.63
C PHE A 416 -10.09 6.48 -9.55
N GLN A 417 -9.33 7.52 -9.85
CA GLN A 417 -8.11 7.45 -10.66
C GLN A 417 -6.87 7.98 -9.93
N ILE A 418 -7.04 8.32 -8.66
CA ILE A 418 -5.98 8.77 -7.75
C ILE A 418 -5.94 7.80 -6.59
N LEU A 419 -4.78 7.21 -6.33
CA LEU A 419 -4.55 6.31 -5.20
C LEU A 419 -3.65 6.99 -4.16
N LEU A 420 -3.99 6.84 -2.88
CA LEU A 420 -3.16 7.29 -1.76
C LEU A 420 -2.78 6.11 -0.86
N THR A 421 -1.47 5.97 -0.63
CA THR A 421 -0.90 5.13 0.42
C THR A 421 -0.04 5.97 1.35
N VAL A 422 -0.06 5.63 2.64
CA VAL A 422 0.85 6.21 3.63
C VAL A 422 1.49 5.08 4.43
N GLU A 423 2.81 5.02 4.43
CA GLU A 423 3.59 3.95 5.05
C GLU A 423 4.50 4.49 6.16
N GLY A 424 4.64 3.70 7.22
CA GLY A 424 5.43 4.05 8.40
C GLY A 424 4.90 5.25 9.18
N THR A 425 5.70 5.71 10.14
CA THR A 425 5.46 6.92 10.94
C THR A 425 6.80 7.51 11.39
N PRO A 426 6.87 8.75 11.89
CA PRO A 426 8.12 9.28 12.45
C PRO A 426 8.67 8.41 13.59
N ALA A 427 7.80 7.81 14.40
CA ALA A 427 8.19 6.93 15.50
C ALA A 427 8.68 5.54 15.05
N GLN A 428 8.31 5.10 13.85
CA GLN A 428 8.76 3.85 13.23
C GLN A 428 8.86 4.07 11.72
N PRO A 429 9.98 4.63 11.27
CA PRO A 429 10.21 4.84 9.86
C PRO A 429 10.36 3.50 9.14
N VAL A 430 9.91 3.47 7.88
CA VAL A 430 10.27 2.41 6.94
C VAL A 430 11.77 2.47 6.71
N SER A 431 12.44 1.35 6.97
CA SER A 431 13.88 1.21 6.72
C SER A 431 14.12 0.48 5.41
N THR A 432 15.09 0.98 4.64
CA THR A 432 15.63 0.31 3.46
C THR A 432 16.82 -0.58 3.80
N HIS A 433 17.26 -0.59 5.06
CA HIS A 433 18.40 -1.35 5.54
C HIS A 433 17.95 -2.36 6.58
N PHE A 434 18.32 -3.62 6.39
CA PHE A 434 18.03 -4.67 7.37
C PHE A 434 19.21 -5.62 7.47
N SER A 435 19.41 -6.14 8.67
CA SER A 435 20.49 -7.07 8.96
C SER A 435 19.90 -8.44 9.25
N VAL A 436 20.48 -9.46 8.64
CA VAL A 436 20.13 -10.86 8.88
C VAL A 436 21.41 -11.58 9.26
N ALA A 437 21.49 -12.04 10.52
CA ALA A 437 22.76 -12.44 11.12
C ALA A 437 23.84 -11.34 10.94
N ASP A 438 24.98 -11.66 10.36
CA ASP A 438 26.08 -10.73 10.07
C ASP A 438 26.03 -10.14 8.64
N VAL A 439 24.91 -10.32 7.93
CA VAL A 439 24.73 -9.83 6.55
C VAL A 439 23.85 -8.59 6.54
N GLN A 440 24.33 -7.54 5.86
CA GLN A 440 23.55 -6.34 5.59
C GLN A 440 22.86 -6.45 4.24
N LEU A 441 21.56 -6.17 4.24
CA LEU A 441 20.71 -6.12 3.07
C LEU A 441 20.22 -4.68 2.91
N THR A 442 20.40 -4.12 1.72
CA THR A 442 19.95 -2.76 1.41
C THR A 442 19.08 -2.77 0.16
N GLN A 443 17.83 -2.35 0.33
CA GLN A 443 16.84 -2.29 -0.74
C GLN A 443 17.30 -1.36 -1.85
N GLN A 444 17.19 -1.84 -3.08
CA GLN A 444 17.48 -1.09 -4.29
C GLN A 444 16.18 -0.57 -4.89
N ALA A 445 16.20 0.66 -5.39
CA ALA A 445 15.09 1.18 -6.17
C ALA A 445 15.00 0.42 -7.50
N LEU A 446 13.81 -0.10 -7.80
CA LEU A 446 13.51 -0.70 -9.09
C LEU A 446 12.80 0.32 -9.99
N PRO A 447 13.03 0.27 -11.32
CA PRO A 447 12.30 1.12 -12.25
C PRO A 447 10.81 0.77 -12.24
N VAL A 448 9.96 1.79 -12.31
CA VAL A 448 8.51 1.64 -12.49
C VAL A 448 8.22 1.77 -13.99
N SER A 449 7.60 0.77 -14.58
CA SER A 449 7.34 0.72 -16.03
C SER A 449 5.91 1.14 -16.40
N ASN A 450 4.91 0.72 -15.62
CA ASN A 450 3.50 0.99 -15.90
C ASN A 450 2.79 1.59 -14.68
N SER A 451 1.84 2.48 -14.96
CA SER A 451 0.96 3.08 -13.96
C SER A 451 -0.37 2.34 -13.89
N LYS A 452 -0.90 2.08 -12.70
CA LYS A 452 -2.19 1.38 -12.53
C LYS A 452 -3.37 2.34 -12.45
N PHE A 453 -3.09 3.53 -11.93
CA PHE A 453 -4.00 4.66 -11.84
C PHE A 453 -3.36 5.84 -12.55
N ASP A 454 -4.11 6.91 -12.80
CA ASP A 454 -3.53 8.12 -13.40
C ASP A 454 -2.45 8.71 -12.48
N LEU A 455 -2.69 8.62 -11.17
CA LEU A 455 -1.79 9.13 -10.14
C LEU A 455 -1.78 8.22 -8.89
N ASP A 456 -0.63 7.61 -8.63
CA ASP A 456 -0.33 6.78 -7.46
C ASP A 456 0.58 7.54 -6.50
N ILE A 457 0.02 7.99 -5.37
CA ILE A 457 0.69 8.84 -4.38
C ILE A 457 1.07 7.99 -3.18
N ASN A 458 2.37 7.77 -2.98
CA ASN A 458 2.92 6.94 -1.92
C ASN A 458 3.75 7.81 -0.96
N LEU A 459 3.18 8.09 0.22
CA LEU A 459 3.82 8.93 1.23
C LEU A 459 4.49 8.04 2.28
N VAL A 460 5.82 8.07 2.36
CA VAL A 460 6.59 7.13 3.18
C VAL A 460 7.36 7.87 4.25
N PHE A 461 7.01 7.62 5.51
CA PHE A 461 7.85 8.02 6.64
C PHE A 461 9.06 7.07 6.69
N ASN A 462 10.25 7.59 6.43
CA ASN A 462 11.50 6.85 6.37
C ASN A 462 12.54 7.45 7.32
N GLU A 463 13.73 6.84 7.40
CA GLU A 463 14.80 7.27 8.31
C GLU A 463 15.29 8.72 8.04
N GLN A 464 14.98 9.27 6.86
CA GLN A 464 15.36 10.64 6.46
C GLN A 464 14.23 11.66 6.68
N GLY A 465 13.01 11.23 7.01
CA GLY A 465 11.84 12.07 7.21
C GLY A 465 10.61 11.54 6.46
N LEU A 466 10.03 12.34 5.57
CA LEU A 466 8.83 11.98 4.81
C LEU A 466 9.10 12.08 3.31
N ALA A 467 9.13 10.95 2.61
CA ALA A 467 9.23 10.89 1.16
C ALA A 467 7.85 11.02 0.52
N LEU A 468 7.69 12.00 -0.38
CA LEU A 468 6.50 12.15 -1.23
C LEU A 468 6.82 11.51 -2.59
N ASN A 469 6.34 10.28 -2.81
CA ASN A 469 6.53 9.57 -4.07
C ASN A 469 5.28 9.69 -4.94
N TRP A 470 5.44 10.18 -6.16
CA TRP A 470 4.37 10.34 -7.13
C TRP A 470 4.69 9.45 -8.33
N VAL A 471 3.93 8.38 -8.52
CA VAL A 471 3.95 7.58 -9.74
C VAL A 471 2.78 8.02 -10.58
N TYR A 472 2.99 8.32 -11.85
CA TYR A 472 1.95 8.90 -12.69
C TYR A 472 2.03 8.40 -14.13
N ASP A 473 0.90 8.40 -14.81
CA ASP A 473 0.84 8.16 -16.24
C ASP A 473 1.44 9.37 -16.97
N SER A 474 2.61 9.16 -17.58
CA SER A 474 3.36 10.20 -18.28
C SER A 474 2.73 10.65 -19.60
N GLN A 475 1.67 9.98 -20.07
CA GLN A 475 0.83 10.50 -21.15
C GLN A 475 -0.20 11.53 -20.64
N LEU A 476 -0.60 11.41 -19.37
CA LEU A 476 -1.61 12.27 -18.76
C LEU A 476 -1.01 13.50 -18.08
N PHE A 477 0.15 13.34 -17.44
CA PHE A 477 0.79 14.41 -16.69
C PHE A 477 2.24 14.60 -17.13
N ASN A 478 2.67 15.85 -17.18
CA ASN A 478 4.09 16.18 -17.32
C ASN A 478 4.77 16.28 -15.94
N ALA A 479 6.09 16.10 -15.92
CA ALA A 479 6.88 16.07 -14.69
C ALA A 479 6.83 17.39 -13.89
N ASP A 480 6.78 18.53 -14.57
CA ASP A 480 6.73 19.86 -13.93
C ASP A 480 5.42 20.05 -13.15
N TYR A 481 4.30 19.57 -13.70
CA TYR A 481 3.00 19.61 -13.04
C TYR A 481 2.97 18.75 -11.78
N ILE A 482 3.54 17.55 -11.84
CA ILE A 482 3.66 16.66 -10.67
C ILE A 482 4.58 17.26 -9.60
N ALA A 483 5.71 17.87 -10.02
CA ALA A 483 6.60 18.58 -9.10
C ALA A 483 5.87 19.75 -8.41
N MET A 484 5.02 20.49 -9.14
CA MET A 484 4.20 21.55 -8.58
C MET A 484 3.15 21.03 -7.59
N LEU A 485 2.47 19.91 -7.88
CA LEU A 485 1.57 19.26 -6.90
C LEU A 485 2.31 18.90 -5.61
N SER A 486 3.52 18.35 -5.73
CA SER A 486 4.36 17.99 -4.59
C SER A 486 4.81 19.21 -3.78
N ALA A 487 5.21 20.29 -4.47
CA ALA A 487 5.57 21.55 -3.83
C ALA A 487 4.38 22.14 -3.06
N HIS A 488 3.20 22.18 -3.67
CA HIS A 488 1.98 22.68 -3.04
C HIS A 488 1.54 21.86 -1.82
N LEU A 489 1.67 20.52 -1.88
CA LEU A 489 1.45 19.67 -0.70
C LEU A 489 2.46 20.00 0.40
N THR A 490 3.72 20.22 0.04
CA THR A 490 4.79 20.60 0.98
C THR A 490 4.50 21.94 1.66
N GLU A 491 4.04 22.94 0.91
CA GLU A 491 3.67 24.25 1.46
C GLU A 491 2.48 24.16 2.41
N LEU A 492 1.45 23.37 2.05
CA LEU A 492 0.34 23.11 2.97
C LEU A 492 0.83 22.44 4.25
N ILE A 493 1.63 21.37 4.16
CA ILE A 493 2.23 20.73 5.34
C ILE A 493 2.95 21.79 6.19
N ARG A 494 3.80 22.63 5.57
CA ARG A 494 4.55 23.69 6.27
C ARG A 494 3.64 24.72 6.95
N ALA A 495 2.51 25.08 6.34
CA ALA A 495 1.55 26.00 6.95
C ALA A 495 1.06 25.48 8.31
N PHE A 496 0.78 24.18 8.42
CA PHE A 496 0.36 23.52 9.66
C PHE A 496 1.49 23.30 10.67
N VAL A 497 2.75 23.37 10.25
CA VAL A 497 3.93 23.34 11.14
C VAL A 497 4.21 24.72 11.75
N SER A 498 4.04 25.78 10.95
CA SER A 498 4.55 27.12 11.29
C SER A 498 3.56 28.01 12.05
N HIS A 499 2.28 27.64 12.14
CA HIS A 499 1.24 28.47 12.74
C HIS A 499 0.60 27.82 13.97
N ASP A 500 0.02 28.64 14.84
CA ASP A 500 -0.78 28.18 15.98
C ASP A 500 -1.97 27.34 15.48
N PRO A 501 -2.08 26.05 15.85
CA PRO A 501 -3.17 25.18 15.45
C PRO A 501 -4.55 25.75 15.80
N ALA A 502 -4.68 26.49 16.91
CA ALA A 502 -5.95 27.09 17.31
C ALA A 502 -6.39 28.21 16.35
N ALA A 503 -5.43 28.98 15.82
CA ALA A 503 -5.69 30.01 14.83
C ALA A 503 -6.04 29.39 13.46
N LEU A 504 -5.27 28.39 13.02
CA LEU A 504 -5.55 27.67 11.78
C LEU A 504 -6.90 26.97 11.81
N ALA A 505 -7.28 26.36 12.93
CA ALA A 505 -8.54 25.63 13.07
C ALA A 505 -9.78 26.44 12.66
N GLN A 506 -9.73 27.77 12.80
CA GLN A 506 -10.83 28.68 12.49
C GLN A 506 -10.77 29.27 11.07
N GLN A 507 -9.70 29.03 10.31
CA GLN A 507 -9.59 29.50 8.93
C GLN A 507 -10.39 28.59 7.99
N SER A 508 -10.91 29.15 6.90
CA SER A 508 -11.46 28.34 5.82
C SER A 508 -10.34 27.52 5.17
N PRO A 509 -10.59 26.25 4.78
CA PRO A 509 -9.61 25.44 4.06
C PRO A 509 -9.10 26.12 2.79
N GLN A 510 -9.91 26.98 2.16
CA GLN A 510 -9.52 27.70 0.93
C GLN A 510 -8.52 28.83 1.20
N GLN A 511 -8.45 29.35 2.42
CA GLN A 511 -7.57 30.46 2.81
C GLN A 511 -6.16 30.01 3.24
N VAL A 512 -5.93 28.71 3.42
CA VAL A 512 -4.61 28.20 3.81
C VAL A 512 -3.64 28.31 2.65
N ASP A 513 -2.58 29.07 2.84
CA ASP A 513 -1.58 29.32 1.79
C ASP A 513 -0.93 28.02 1.28
N MET A 514 -0.98 27.81 -0.04
CA MET A 514 -0.38 26.65 -0.75
C MET A 514 0.75 27.05 -1.69
N LEU A 515 0.88 28.35 -1.94
CA LEU A 515 1.95 28.92 -2.77
C LEU A 515 3.08 29.37 -1.88
N SER A 516 4.30 28.98 -2.22
CA SER A 516 5.51 29.52 -1.62
C SER A 516 5.62 31.02 -1.87
N GLU A 517 6.42 31.73 -1.06
CA GLU A 517 6.69 33.16 -1.28
C GLU A 517 7.31 33.40 -2.66
N GLN A 518 8.18 32.50 -3.12
CA GLN A 518 8.78 32.55 -4.44
C GLN A 518 7.74 32.41 -5.56
N GLU A 519 6.81 31.46 -5.46
CA GLU A 519 5.75 31.29 -6.46
C GLU A 519 4.80 32.48 -6.47
N ARG A 520 4.46 33.05 -5.30
CA ARG A 520 3.68 34.29 -5.22
C ARG A 520 4.42 35.43 -5.91
N GLN A 521 5.71 35.57 -5.65
CA GLN A 521 6.54 36.60 -6.26
C GLN A 521 6.55 36.44 -7.79
N GLN A 522 6.74 35.21 -8.27
CA GLN A 522 6.75 34.89 -9.69
C GLN A 522 5.41 35.22 -10.36
N LEU A 523 4.30 34.77 -9.79
CA LEU A 523 2.95 34.96 -10.34
C LEU A 523 2.49 36.43 -10.31
N LEU A 524 2.86 37.18 -9.27
CA LEU A 524 2.43 38.56 -9.10
C LEU A 524 3.33 39.57 -9.80
N TYR A 525 4.63 39.30 -9.93
CA TYR A 525 5.61 40.30 -10.37
C TYR A 525 6.46 39.85 -11.55
N ASP A 526 6.90 38.60 -11.61
CA ASP A 526 7.88 38.17 -12.63
C ASP A 526 7.19 37.83 -13.97
N VAL A 527 6.00 37.22 -13.94
CA VAL A 527 5.17 36.98 -15.14
C VAL A 527 4.65 38.31 -15.74
N GLN A 528 4.56 39.37 -14.93
CA GLN A 528 4.15 40.71 -15.36
C GLN A 528 5.33 41.61 -15.77
N SER A 529 6.58 41.10 -15.75
CA SER A 529 7.78 41.92 -15.97
C SER A 529 8.02 42.31 -17.43
N ASP A 530 7.38 41.64 -18.39
CA ASP A 530 7.30 42.14 -19.77
C ASP A 530 6.30 43.29 -19.82
N THR A 531 6.82 44.50 -19.96
CA THR A 531 6.02 45.71 -20.18
C THR A 531 5.25 45.53 -21.48
N LEU A 532 3.98 45.10 -21.41
CA LEU A 532 3.08 45.14 -22.56
C LEU A 532 2.96 46.60 -22.98
N VAL A 533 3.67 46.98 -24.05
CA VAL A 533 3.50 48.28 -24.70
C VAL A 533 2.10 48.30 -25.28
N TYR A 534 1.16 48.86 -24.53
CA TYR A 534 -0.22 49.01 -24.98
C TYR A 534 -0.22 49.97 -26.17
N ASP A 535 -0.69 49.51 -27.34
CA ASP A 535 -0.92 50.40 -28.47
C ASP A 535 -2.12 51.31 -28.13
N PRO A 536 -1.92 52.63 -27.98
CA PRO A 536 -3.02 53.53 -27.64
C PRO A 536 -4.10 53.60 -28.74
N GLN A 537 -3.83 53.10 -29.95
CA GLN A 537 -4.82 53.01 -31.03
C GLN A 537 -5.73 51.79 -30.95
N LEU A 538 -5.43 50.81 -30.08
CA LEU A 538 -6.20 49.57 -29.90
C LEU A 538 -6.88 49.46 -28.52
N SER A 539 -6.82 50.51 -27.70
CA SER A 539 -7.62 50.64 -26.49
C SER A 539 -9.04 51.07 -26.84
N LEU A 540 -10.05 50.27 -26.46
CA LEU A 540 -11.46 50.65 -26.49
C LEU A 540 -11.79 51.76 -25.49
#